data_AF-A0A9E5YNH5-F1
#
_entry.id   AF-A0A9E5YNH5-F1
#
_cell.length_a   1.000
_cell.length_b   1.000
_cell.length_c   1.000
_cell.angle_alpha   90.00
_cell.angle_beta   90.00
_cell.angle_gamma   90.00
#
_symmetry.space_group_name_H-M   'P 1'
#
loop_
_entity.id
_entity.type
_entity.pdbx_description
1 polymer ?
#
loop_
_entity_poly.entity_id
_entity_poly.type
_entity_poly.pdbx_seq_one_letter_code
_entity_poly.pdbx_strand_id
1 'polypeptide(L)' 'MKRGEVWWINFDPSIGGEIRKKRPAVIVSNDAANHFLNRVQVVPLTSSVS' A
#
# COMPACT_ATOMS: atom_id res chain seq x y z
N MET A 1 12.57 -0.92 -0.39
CA MET A 1 11.16 -1.32 -0.59
C MET A 1 11.11 -2.25 -1.78
N LYS A 2 10.87 -3.54 -1.54
CA LYS A 2 10.82 -4.57 -2.58
C LYS A 2 9.38 -5.01 -2.85
N ARG A 3 9.12 -5.46 -4.08
CA ARG A 3 7.83 -6.02 -4.48
C ARG A 3 7.50 -7.24 -3.60
N GLY A 4 6.28 -7.26 -3.07
CA GLY A 4 5.81 -8.34 -2.19
C GLY A 4 6.04 -8.09 -0.69
N GLU A 5 6.83 -7.09 -0.29
CA GLU A 5 6.92 -6.70 1.12
C GLU A 5 5.58 -6.11 1.61
N VAL A 6 5.25 -6.39 2.88
CA VAL A 6 4.06 -5.86 3.54
C VAL A 6 4.46 -4.80 4.55
N TRP A 7 3.86 -3.62 4.45
CA TRP A 7 4.17 -2.46 5.28
C TRP A 7 2.90 -1.89 5.92
N TRP A 8 3.02 -1.36 7.14
CA TRP A 8 1.95 -0.58 7.77
C TRP A 8 1.91 0.83 7.18
N ILE A 9 0.76 1.21 6.60
CA ILE A 9 0.57 2.50 5.93
C ILE A 9 -0.62 3.23 6.54
N ASN A 10 -0.49 4.53 6.75
CA ASN A 10 -1.60 5.39 7.12
C ASN A 10 -2.30 5.91 5.85
N PHE A 11 -3.59 5.58 5.68
CA PHE A 11 -4.39 6.01 4.53
C PHE A 11 -5.26 7.24 4.83
N ASP A 12 -5.08 7.89 5.98
CA ASP A 12 -5.78 9.13 6.31
C ASP A 12 -4.93 10.37 5.94
N PRO A 13 -5.54 11.46 5.44
CA PRO A 13 -6.97 11.62 5.17
C PRO A 13 -7.41 10.90 3.88
N SER A 14 -8.65 10.44 3.85
CA SER A 14 -9.29 9.73 2.74
C SER A 14 -10.67 10.34 2.45
N ILE A 15 -11.08 10.32 1.19
CA ILE A 15 -12.32 10.96 0.71
C ILE A 15 -13.33 9.89 0.28
N GLY A 16 -14.57 9.99 0.76
CA GLY A 16 -15.66 9.13 0.30
C GLY A 16 -15.39 7.64 0.54
N GLY A 17 -15.51 6.81 -0.50
CA GLY A 17 -15.31 5.35 -0.42
C GLY A 17 -13.85 4.89 -0.42
N GLU A 18 -12.88 5.79 -0.36
CA GLU A 18 -11.46 5.44 -0.31
C GLU A 18 -11.12 4.59 0.93
N ILE A 19 -10.05 3.82 0.81
CA ILE A 19 -9.50 3.07 1.94
C ILE A 19 -9.05 4.03 3.04
N ARG A 20 -9.34 3.68 4.30
CA ARG A 20 -9.09 4.54 5.47
C ARG A 20 -8.28 3.84 6.55
N LYS A 21 -7.85 4.57 7.58
CA LYS A 21 -7.12 4.07 8.76
C LYS A 21 -5.70 3.62 8.43
N LYS A 22 -4.91 3.37 9.48
CA LYS A 22 -3.63 2.67 9.39
C LYS A 22 -3.86 1.16 9.19
N ARG A 23 -3.38 0.58 8.10
CA ARG A 23 -3.52 -0.85 7.78
C ARG A 23 -2.34 -1.39 6.97
N PRO A 24 -2.10 -2.71 6.98
CA PRO A 24 -1.04 -3.29 6.17
C PRO A 24 -1.39 -3.23 4.68
N ALA A 25 -0.38 -3.02 3.84
CA ALA A 25 -0.49 -3.03 2.39
C ALA A 25 0.73 -3.73 1.78
N VAL A 26 0.51 -4.39 0.64
CA VAL A 26 1.58 -5.07 -0.12
C VAL A 26 2.10 -4.17 -1.22
N ILE A 27 3.42 -4.11 -1.41
CA ILE A 27 4.04 -3.39 -2.52
C ILE A 27 3.88 -4.19 -3.81
N VAL A 28 3.29 -3.57 -4.83
CA VAL A 28 3.04 -4.21 -6.14
C VAL A 28 3.93 -3.68 -7.27
N SER A 29 4.49 -2.47 -7.11
CA SER A 29 5.47 -1.90 -8.04
C SER A 29 6.78 -2.69 -8.04
N ASN A 30 7.44 -2.76 -9.20
CA ASN A 30 8.69 -3.50 -9.37
C ASN A 30 9.88 -2.84 -8.65
N ASP A 31 10.90 -3.63 -8.34
CA ASP A 31 12.04 -3.18 -7.53
C ASP A 31 12.84 -2.04 -8.18
N ALA A 32 12.96 -2.02 -9.51
CA ALA A 32 13.61 -0.93 -10.20
C ALA A 32 12.83 0.39 -10.02
N ALA A 33 11.52 0.36 -10.18
CA ALA A 33 10.66 1.52 -9.94
C ALA A 33 10.74 1.98 -8.48
N ASN A 34 10.72 1.05 -7.53
CA ASN A 34 10.84 1.37 -6.10
C ASN A 34 12.20 1.97 -5.72
N HIS A 35 13.26 1.67 -6.50
CA HIS A 35 14.61 2.18 -6.29
C HIS A 35 14.82 3.56 -6.92
N PHE A 36 14.32 3.77 -8.14
CA PHE A 36 14.57 5.00 -8.89
C PHE A 36 13.49 6.09 -8.72
N LEU A 37 12.28 5.72 -8.28
CA LEU A 37 11.20 6.68 -8.04
C LEU A 37 11.07 7.00 -6.55
N ASN A 38 10.72 8.25 -6.24
CA ASN A 38 10.38 8.69 -4.88
C ASN A 38 8.97 8.24 -4.43
N ARG A 39 8.46 7.13 -4.99
CA ARG A 39 7.12 6.59 -4.69
C ARG A 39 7.06 5.08 -4.90
N VAL A 40 6.17 4.43 -4.17
CA VAL A 40 5.82 3.02 -4.33
C VAL A 40 4.32 2.87 -4.56
N GLN A 41 3.92 1.84 -5.31
CA GLN A 41 2.51 1.47 -5.51
C GLN A 41 2.16 0.29 -4.60
N VAL A 42 1.03 0.40 -3.91
CA VAL A 42 0.62 -0.56 -2.88
C VAL A 42 -0.86 -0.93 -3.02
N VAL A 43 -1.21 -2.13 -2.55
CA VAL A 43 -2.61 -2.59 -2.41
C VAL A 43 -2.91 -2.84 -0.92
N PRO A 44 -3.93 -2.20 -0.34
CA PRO A 44 -4.28 -2.39 1.07
C PRO A 44 -4.88 -3.77 1.33
N LEU A 45 -4.59 -4.35 2.49
CA LEU A 45 -5.16 -5.62 2.94
C LEU A 45 -6.40 -5.37 3.82
N THR A 46 -7.34 -6.31 3.76
CA THR A 46 -8.56 -6.33 4.59
C THR A 46 -8.73 -7.72 5.22
N SER A 47 -9.30 -7.75 6.42
CA SER A 47 -9.69 -9.00 7.10
C SER A 47 -11.08 -9.49 6.70
N SER A 48 -11.83 -8.70 5.92
CA SER A 48 -13.12 -9.12 5.38
C SER A 48 -12.86 -10.14 4.27
N VAL A 49 -13.19 -11.40 4.55
CA VAL A 49 -13.18 -12.48 3.57
C VAL A 49 -14.64 -12.74 3.21
N SER A 50 -14.99 -12.55 1.94
CA SER A 50 -16.33 -12.84 1.41
C SER A 50 -16.55 -14.33 1.22
#